data_AF-A0A1F6CTP1-F1
#
_entry.id   AF-A0A1F6CTP1-F1
#
_cell.length_a   1.000
_cell.length_b   1.000
_cell.length_c   1.000
_cell.angle_alpha   90.00
_cell.angle_beta   90.00
_cell.angle_gamma   90.00
#
_symmetry.space_group_name_H-M   'P 1'
#
loop_
_entity.id
_entity.type
_entity.pdbx_description
1 polymer ?
#
loop_
_entity_poly.entity_id
_entity_poly.type
_entity_poly.pdbx_seq_one_letter_code
_entity_poly.pdbx_strand_id
1 'polypeptide(L)'
;MEVAQEIQRLDNPLANTVVLRKAEPRLLAVSNRLADGHFYLMRQLCWVLTINAVETYILQPRDSAGFEMIADAVQNSVASPNQYLDVVVGVRGPMAPPQMCRGLRLPIVMFDQIISFNREQNIDLLVFLGQGRVPPLVGVTRAHIEEALNRTTQVARNTGASDRHRALNYLAVNNYPEFYLNAADECHGTPPGLPQRDAFLSGVEVRRSRQSGARRIVDVIFAFTDNNTSVVRKFFVRVDVTERFPFLVTPWSPYYDHS
;
A
#
# COMPACT_ATOMS: atom_id res chain seq x y z
N MET A 1 45.85 7.60 8.08
CA MET A 1 45.12 7.23 6.85
C MET A 1 44.59 5.82 7.02
N GLU A 2 43.52 5.63 7.80
CA GLU A 2 42.85 4.32 7.92
C GLU A 2 41.49 4.45 8.65
N VAL A 3 40.78 5.56 8.40
CA VAL A 3 39.42 5.78 8.95
C VAL A 3 38.45 6.28 7.86
N ALA A 4 38.95 6.59 6.66
CA ALA A 4 38.16 7.12 5.55
C ALA A 4 37.65 6.04 4.56
N GLN A 5 38.02 4.77 4.74
CA GLN A 5 37.63 3.67 3.83
C GLN A 5 36.57 2.72 4.40
N GLU A 6 36.12 2.91 5.65
CA GLU A 6 35.10 2.03 6.26
C GLU A 6 33.71 2.68 6.38
N ILE A 7 33.57 3.94 5.95
CA ILE A 7 32.29 4.65 5.87
C ILE A 7 31.59 4.46 4.51
N GLN A 8 32.26 3.80 3.55
CA GLN A 8 31.74 3.53 2.20
C GLN A 8 30.98 2.19 2.06
N ARG A 9 30.63 1.52 3.18
CA ARG A 9 29.94 0.21 3.19
C ARG A 9 28.54 0.20 3.80
N LEU A 10 27.92 1.34 4.04
CA LEU A 10 26.54 1.43 4.53
C LEU A 10 25.64 2.27 3.61
N ASP A 11 25.86 2.19 2.30
CA ASP A 11 24.90 2.69 1.34
C ASP A 11 23.73 1.70 1.18
N ASN A 12 22.56 2.21 1.54
CA ASN A 12 21.22 1.76 1.17
C ASN A 12 20.48 0.84 2.17
N PRO A 13 19.89 1.41 3.25
CA PRO A 13 18.77 0.76 3.91
C PRO A 13 17.54 0.95 3.01
N LEU A 14 17.15 -0.14 2.35
CA LEU A 14 15.84 -0.29 1.72
C LEU A 14 14.75 0.08 2.73
N ALA A 15 14.27 1.32 2.64
CA ALA A 15 12.98 1.76 3.14
C ALA A 15 11.92 0.79 2.61
N ASN A 16 11.05 0.23 3.46
CA ASN A 16 10.07 -0.78 3.05
C ASN A 16 8.71 -0.50 3.70
N THR A 17 7.65 -0.57 2.90
CA THR A 17 6.24 -0.38 3.30
C THR A 17 5.47 -1.64 2.94
N VAL A 18 4.83 -2.30 3.90
CA VAL A 18 4.28 -3.66 3.74
C VAL A 18 2.81 -3.72 4.16
N VAL A 19 1.95 -4.43 3.40
CA VAL A 19 0.49 -4.38 3.55
C VAL A 19 -0.17 -5.78 3.60
N LEU A 20 -1.20 -5.91 4.47
CA LEU A 20 -2.35 -6.86 4.56
C LEU A 20 -2.32 -8.24 5.25
N ARG A 21 -3.12 -8.38 6.33
CA ARG A 21 -3.44 -9.62 7.08
C ARG A 21 -4.89 -10.15 6.95
N LYS A 22 -5.05 -11.43 7.34
CA LYS A 22 -6.30 -12.15 7.69
C LYS A 22 -6.29 -12.50 9.19
N ALA A 23 -7.44 -12.48 9.87
CA ALA A 23 -7.55 -12.71 11.31
C ALA A 23 -7.40 -14.20 11.71
N GLU A 24 -6.59 -14.48 12.75
CA GLU A 24 -6.42 -15.80 13.39
C GLU A 24 -7.20 -15.91 14.72
N PRO A 25 -7.64 -17.11 15.16
CA PRO A 25 -8.32 -17.33 16.45
C PRO A 25 -7.55 -16.84 17.69
N ARG A 26 -6.21 -16.79 17.61
CA ARG A 26 -5.36 -16.23 18.66
C ARG A 26 -5.54 -14.71 18.83
N LEU A 27 -5.93 -14.00 17.77
CA LEU A 27 -6.18 -12.56 17.84
C LEU A 27 -7.38 -12.24 18.74
N LEU A 28 -8.44 -13.06 18.74
CA LEU A 28 -9.62 -12.81 19.59
C LEU A 28 -9.27 -12.88 21.08
N ALA A 29 -8.47 -13.88 21.48
CA ALA A 29 -8.00 -13.99 22.87
C ALA A 29 -7.15 -12.78 23.29
N VAL A 30 -6.29 -12.29 22.38
CA VAL A 30 -5.48 -11.10 22.61
C VAL A 30 -6.36 -9.84 22.67
N SER A 31 -7.33 -9.70 21.76
CA SER A 31 -8.29 -8.59 21.70
C SER A 31 -9.11 -8.47 22.99
N ASN A 32 -9.58 -9.59 23.53
CA ASN A 32 -10.34 -9.60 24.78
C ASN A 32 -9.47 -9.14 25.95
N ARG A 33 -8.22 -9.62 26.03
CA ARG A 33 -7.28 -9.18 27.09
C ARG A 33 -6.93 -7.70 26.98
N LEU A 34 -6.82 -7.18 25.75
CA LEU A 34 -6.64 -5.77 25.50
C LEU A 34 -7.85 -4.95 25.99
N ALA A 35 -9.07 -5.41 25.70
CA ALA A 35 -10.29 -4.77 26.18
C ALA A 35 -10.37 -4.78 27.72
N ASP A 36 -9.85 -5.83 28.37
CA ASP A 36 -9.73 -5.93 29.83
C ASP A 36 -8.56 -5.09 30.41
N GLY A 37 -7.89 -4.24 29.62
CA GLY A 37 -6.81 -3.35 30.07
C GLY A 37 -5.42 -3.99 30.18
N HIS A 38 -5.20 -5.21 29.66
CA HIS A 38 -3.92 -5.92 29.76
C HIS A 38 -2.92 -5.54 28.66
N PHE A 39 -2.71 -4.23 28.42
CA PHE A 39 -1.83 -3.72 27.35
C PHE A 39 -0.37 -4.18 27.46
N TYR A 40 0.10 -4.55 28.66
CA TYR A 40 1.45 -5.08 28.86
C TYR A 40 1.74 -6.34 28.02
N LEU A 41 0.70 -7.11 27.68
CA LEU A 41 0.83 -8.30 26.83
C LEU A 41 1.35 -7.94 25.44
N MET A 42 1.14 -6.71 24.97
CA MET A 42 1.65 -6.25 23.69
C MET A 42 3.16 -6.35 23.58
N ARG A 43 3.86 -6.23 24.71
CA ARG A 43 5.32 -6.33 24.80
C ARG A 43 5.84 -7.75 24.95
N GLN A 44 4.97 -8.70 25.27
CA GLN A 44 5.34 -10.09 25.57
C GLN A 44 5.06 -11.06 24.40
N LEU A 45 4.43 -10.55 23.33
CA LEU A 45 4.07 -11.32 22.15
C LEU A 45 4.96 -10.96 20.96
N CYS A 46 5.08 -11.92 20.04
CA CYS A 46 5.68 -11.68 18.73
C CYS A 46 4.63 -11.31 17.70
N TRP A 47 4.83 -10.18 17.05
CA TRP A 47 3.91 -9.64 16.06
C TRP A 47 4.40 -9.99 14.66
N VAL A 48 3.75 -10.94 13.98
CA VAL A 48 4.25 -11.46 12.69
C VAL A 48 3.38 -11.00 11.53
N LEU A 49 3.77 -9.94 10.80
CA LEU A 49 3.03 -9.50 9.63
C LEU A 49 2.92 -10.62 8.59
N THR A 50 1.68 -10.98 8.29
CA THR A 50 1.36 -11.90 7.19
C THR A 50 0.99 -11.09 5.96
N ILE A 51 1.35 -11.59 4.78
CA ILE A 51 0.95 -11.04 3.48
C ILE A 51 0.42 -12.22 2.67
N ASN A 52 -0.80 -12.12 2.14
CA ASN A 52 -1.43 -13.25 1.43
C ASN A 52 -1.45 -14.55 2.25
N ALA A 53 -1.66 -14.43 3.57
CA ALA A 53 -1.60 -15.53 4.53
C ALA A 53 -0.23 -16.22 4.70
N VAL A 54 0.85 -15.58 4.24
CA VAL A 54 2.24 -16.04 4.46
C VAL A 54 2.92 -15.13 5.48
N GLU A 55 3.45 -15.72 6.55
CA GLU A 55 4.29 -15.01 7.52
C GLU A 55 5.51 -14.41 6.82
N THR A 56 5.62 -13.07 6.82
CA THR A 56 6.64 -12.38 6.00
C THR A 56 7.62 -11.57 6.85
N TYR A 57 7.14 -10.88 7.88
CA TYR A 57 7.98 -10.02 8.72
C TYR A 57 7.64 -10.15 10.20
N ILE A 58 8.64 -9.99 11.06
CA ILE A 58 8.43 -9.72 12.49
C ILE A 58 8.37 -8.20 12.68
N LEU A 59 7.31 -7.70 13.30
CA LEU A 59 7.11 -6.29 13.59
C LEU A 59 7.70 -5.95 14.95
N GLN A 60 8.54 -4.93 14.95
CA GLN A 60 9.10 -4.35 16.15
C GLN A 60 8.81 -2.85 16.15
N PRO A 61 8.06 -2.32 17.14
CA PRO A 61 7.84 -0.89 17.21
C PRO A 61 9.14 -0.17 17.54
N ARG A 62 9.35 1.03 16.98
CA ARG A 62 10.54 1.86 17.28
C ARG A 62 10.46 2.49 18.68
N ASP A 63 9.26 2.75 19.17
CA ASP A 63 8.99 3.38 20.46
C ASP A 63 7.77 2.72 21.14
N SER A 64 7.36 3.24 22.31
CA SER A 64 6.22 2.70 23.05
C SER A 64 4.88 2.89 22.36
N ALA A 65 4.71 3.96 21.56
CA ALA A 65 3.45 4.26 20.88
C ALA A 65 3.14 3.24 19.77
N GLY A 66 4.17 2.62 19.19
CA GLY A 66 3.97 1.56 18.19
C GLY A 66 3.20 0.34 18.73
N PHE A 67 3.25 0.05 20.04
CA PHE A 67 2.42 -1.04 20.60
C PHE A 67 0.93 -0.70 20.61
N GLU A 68 0.56 0.57 20.78
CA GLU A 68 -0.83 1.03 20.68
C GLU A 68 -1.33 0.87 19.23
N MET A 69 -0.50 1.23 18.24
CA MET A 69 -0.83 1.02 16.82
C MET A 69 -1.09 -0.46 16.48
N ILE A 70 -0.33 -1.39 17.06
CA ILE A 70 -0.59 -2.82 16.89
C ILE A 70 -1.91 -3.20 17.58
N ALA A 71 -2.17 -2.68 18.78
CA ALA A 71 -3.40 -2.97 19.51
C ALA A 71 -4.63 -2.52 18.70
N ASP A 72 -4.57 -1.32 18.13
CA ASP A 72 -5.63 -0.79 17.27
C ASP A 72 -5.84 -1.66 16.02
N ALA A 73 -4.76 -2.04 15.32
CA ALA A 73 -4.84 -2.93 14.16
C ALA A 73 -5.45 -4.31 14.51
N VAL A 74 -5.12 -4.86 15.68
CA VAL A 74 -5.69 -6.12 16.19
C VAL A 74 -7.18 -5.97 16.49
N GLN A 75 -7.57 -4.91 17.22
CA GLN A 75 -8.98 -4.65 17.54
C GLN A 75 -9.80 -4.45 16.27
N ASN A 76 -9.31 -3.66 15.30
CA ASN A 76 -9.95 -3.44 14.01
C ASN A 76 -10.16 -4.77 13.25
N SER A 77 -9.12 -5.61 13.21
CA SER A 77 -9.18 -6.93 12.56
C SER A 77 -10.20 -7.89 13.18
N VAL A 78 -10.42 -7.80 14.50
CA VAL A 78 -11.39 -8.62 15.22
C VAL A 78 -12.80 -8.05 15.09
N ALA A 79 -12.97 -6.74 15.23
CA ALA A 79 -14.26 -6.07 15.18
C ALA A 79 -14.90 -6.11 13.79
N SER A 80 -14.10 -6.05 12.72
CA SER A 80 -14.62 -6.14 11.34
C SER A 80 -13.67 -6.99 10.47
N PRO A 81 -13.79 -8.32 10.54
CA PRO A 81 -12.94 -9.22 9.79
C PRO A 81 -12.99 -8.94 8.29
N ASN A 82 -11.82 -8.91 7.64
CA ASN A 82 -11.63 -8.63 6.21
C ASN A 82 -12.11 -7.25 5.72
N GLN A 83 -12.48 -6.35 6.63
CA GLN A 83 -12.84 -4.97 6.29
C GLN A 83 -11.65 -4.01 6.38
N TYR A 84 -10.59 -4.37 7.10
CA TYR A 84 -9.43 -3.52 7.29
C TYR A 84 -8.25 -3.94 6.42
N LEU A 85 -7.56 -2.93 5.91
CA LEU A 85 -6.30 -3.04 5.23
C LEU A 85 -5.21 -2.34 6.03
N ASP A 86 -4.25 -3.09 6.57
CA ASP A 86 -3.17 -2.52 7.37
C ASP A 86 -1.89 -2.34 6.56
N VAL A 87 -1.31 -1.16 6.63
CA VAL A 87 -0.04 -0.77 6.00
C VAL A 87 0.98 -0.48 7.09
N VAL A 88 2.07 -1.23 7.11
CA VAL A 88 3.19 -1.03 8.02
C VAL A 88 4.30 -0.26 7.31
N VAL A 89 4.69 0.88 7.87
CA VAL A 89 5.78 1.72 7.36
C VAL A 89 6.97 1.64 8.31
N GLY A 90 8.13 1.22 7.79
CA GLY A 90 9.31 1.06 8.63
C GLY A 90 10.61 0.82 7.89
N VAL A 91 11.61 0.41 8.64
CA VAL A 91 12.93 -0.01 8.15
C VAL A 91 13.07 -1.50 8.34
N ARG A 92 13.37 -2.23 7.27
CA ARG A 92 13.69 -3.65 7.35
C ARG A 92 15.09 -3.82 7.94
N GLY A 93 15.15 -4.46 9.10
CA GLY A 93 16.35 -4.87 9.78
C GLY A 93 16.82 -6.28 9.38
N PRO A 94 17.69 -6.88 10.20
CA PRO A 94 18.22 -8.22 9.97
C PRO A 94 17.14 -9.30 10.16
N MET A 95 17.52 -10.55 9.85
CA MET A 95 16.74 -11.72 10.24
C MET A 95 16.67 -11.84 11.76
N ALA A 96 15.49 -12.17 12.28
CA ALA A 96 15.31 -12.35 13.71
C ALA A 96 16.18 -13.50 14.25
N PRO A 97 16.85 -13.31 15.39
CA PRO A 97 17.60 -14.38 16.03
C PRO A 97 16.63 -15.46 16.58
N PRO A 98 17.05 -16.73 16.68
CA PRO A 98 16.17 -17.83 17.08
C PRO A 98 15.44 -17.62 18.41
N GLN A 99 16.02 -16.86 19.33
CA GLN A 99 15.48 -16.61 20.67
C GLN A 99 14.32 -15.60 20.67
N MET A 100 14.19 -14.76 19.64
CA MET A 100 13.25 -13.63 19.64
C MET A 100 11.80 -14.09 19.52
N CYS A 101 11.50 -14.94 18.54
CA CYS A 101 10.14 -15.37 18.24
C CYS A 101 10.02 -16.90 18.13
N ARG A 102 10.47 -17.60 19.17
CA ARG A 102 10.35 -19.06 19.30
C ARG A 102 10.90 -19.83 18.09
N GLY A 103 12.05 -19.40 17.58
CA GLY A 103 12.71 -20.00 16.43
C GLY A 103 12.26 -19.49 15.06
N LEU A 104 11.25 -18.62 14.99
CA LEU A 104 10.79 -18.04 13.73
C LEU A 104 11.87 -17.11 13.15
N ARG A 105 12.41 -17.48 11.98
CA ARG A 105 13.44 -16.72 11.26
C ARG A 105 12.81 -15.92 10.14
N LEU A 106 12.35 -14.72 10.45
CA LEU A 106 11.85 -13.74 9.48
C LEU A 106 12.60 -12.42 9.61
N PRO A 107 12.69 -11.61 8.54
CA PRO A 107 13.23 -10.27 8.64
C PRO A 107 12.42 -9.42 9.62
N ILE A 108 13.11 -8.66 10.48
CA ILE A 108 12.49 -7.72 11.40
C ILE A 108 12.17 -6.43 10.63
N VAL A 109 10.99 -5.85 10.86
CA VAL A 109 10.66 -4.50 10.44
C VAL A 109 10.52 -3.65 11.70
N MET A 110 11.47 -2.72 11.87
CA MET A 110 11.37 -1.64 12.85
C MET A 110 10.43 -0.59 12.29
N PHE A 111 9.17 -0.61 12.73
CA PHE A 111 8.13 0.26 12.17
C PHE A 111 7.96 1.55 12.96
N ASP A 112 7.54 2.58 12.23
CA ASP A 112 7.23 3.91 12.75
C ASP A 112 5.72 4.19 12.70
N GLN A 113 5.00 3.56 11.77
CA GLN A 113 3.56 3.74 11.58
C GLN A 113 2.89 2.43 11.15
N ILE A 114 1.69 2.20 11.68
CA ILE A 114 0.71 1.28 11.10
C ILE A 114 -0.49 2.12 10.72
N ILE A 115 -0.89 2.05 9.44
CA ILE A 115 -2.04 2.78 8.93
C ILE A 115 -3.10 1.76 8.53
N SER A 116 -4.23 1.78 9.21
CA SER A 116 -5.36 0.90 8.96
C SER A 116 -6.43 1.60 8.12
N PHE A 117 -6.87 0.94 7.06
CA PHE A 117 -7.88 1.46 6.13
C PHE A 117 -9.11 0.58 6.16
N ASN A 118 -10.24 1.11 6.62
CA ASN A 118 -11.52 0.42 6.49
C ASN A 118 -12.02 0.53 5.05
N ARG A 119 -12.31 -0.61 4.44
CA ARG A 119 -12.75 -0.74 3.05
C ARG A 119 -14.04 0.02 2.77
N GLU A 120 -15.09 -0.19 3.57
CA GLU A 120 -16.39 0.47 3.34
C GLU A 120 -16.30 1.98 3.51
N GLN A 121 -15.63 2.44 4.58
CA GLN A 121 -15.41 3.88 4.79
C GLN A 121 -14.58 4.49 3.65
N ASN A 122 -13.64 3.73 3.08
CA ASN A 122 -12.86 4.17 1.93
C ASN A 122 -13.73 4.32 0.68
N ILE A 123 -14.59 3.33 0.40
CA ILE A 123 -15.52 3.39 -0.73
C ILE A 123 -16.47 4.59 -0.56
N ASP A 124 -17.03 4.79 0.63
CA ASP A 124 -17.91 5.92 0.93
C ASP A 124 -17.22 7.26 0.69
N LEU A 125 -15.99 7.40 1.16
CA LEU A 125 -15.16 8.59 0.93
C LEU A 125 -14.91 8.82 -0.56
N LEU A 126 -14.54 7.76 -1.31
CA LEU A 126 -14.29 7.86 -2.74
C LEU A 126 -15.56 8.23 -3.52
N VAL A 127 -16.71 7.67 -3.17
CA VAL A 127 -18.01 8.05 -3.76
C VAL A 127 -18.27 9.54 -3.52
N PHE A 128 -18.11 10.00 -2.28
CA PHE A 128 -18.28 11.41 -1.91
C PHE A 128 -17.34 12.33 -2.70
N LEU A 129 -16.05 12.00 -2.76
CA LEU A 129 -15.05 12.78 -3.50
C LEU A 129 -15.34 12.79 -5.01
N GLY A 130 -15.75 11.66 -5.59
CA GLY A 130 -16.09 11.55 -7.00
C GLY A 130 -17.31 12.40 -7.40
N GLN A 131 -18.31 12.52 -6.52
CA GLN A 131 -19.46 13.40 -6.70
C GLN A 131 -19.09 14.87 -6.60
N GLY A 132 -18.14 15.22 -5.74
CA GLY A 132 -17.65 16.58 -5.53
C GLY A 132 -16.65 17.08 -6.58
N ARG A 133 -16.25 16.25 -7.55
CA ARG A 133 -15.31 16.65 -8.61
C ARG A 133 -15.93 17.65 -9.59
N VAL A 134 -15.06 18.44 -10.21
CA VAL A 134 -15.40 19.39 -11.26
C VAL A 134 -14.53 19.09 -12.49
N PRO A 135 -15.08 18.52 -13.58
CA PRO A 135 -16.46 18.02 -13.71
C PRO A 135 -16.72 16.77 -12.87
N PRO A 136 -17.99 16.48 -12.52
CA PRO A 136 -18.33 15.28 -11.77
C PRO A 136 -18.08 14.02 -12.60
N LEU A 137 -17.81 12.90 -11.92
CA LEU A 137 -17.65 11.61 -12.57
C LEU A 137 -19.01 11.06 -13.02
N VAL A 138 -19.34 11.23 -14.29
CA VAL A 138 -20.58 10.72 -14.89
C VAL A 138 -20.39 9.25 -15.28
N GLY A 139 -21.39 8.40 -14.99
CA GLY A 139 -21.33 6.95 -15.31
C GLY A 139 -20.54 6.10 -14.31
N VAL A 140 -19.80 6.73 -13.40
CA VAL A 140 -19.09 6.03 -12.32
C VAL A 140 -20.04 5.77 -11.15
N THR A 141 -20.20 4.50 -10.78
CA THR A 141 -21.04 4.06 -9.66
C THR A 141 -20.19 3.62 -8.47
N ARG A 142 -20.82 3.40 -7.32
CA ARG A 142 -20.17 2.76 -6.17
C ARG A 142 -19.51 1.42 -6.57
N ALA A 143 -20.20 0.59 -7.35
CA ALA A 143 -19.68 -0.70 -7.79
C ALA A 143 -18.41 -0.56 -8.64
N HIS A 144 -18.32 0.47 -9.49
CA HIS A 144 -17.11 0.76 -10.27
C HIS A 144 -15.93 1.18 -9.38
N ILE A 145 -16.19 1.94 -8.31
CA ILE A 145 -15.18 2.31 -7.31
C ILE A 145 -14.71 1.09 -6.52
N GLU A 146 -15.64 0.22 -6.12
CA GLU A 146 -15.34 -1.04 -5.45
C GLU A 146 -14.48 -1.96 -6.31
N GLU A 147 -14.78 -2.04 -7.60
CA GLU A 147 -13.96 -2.78 -8.57
C GLU A 147 -12.56 -2.19 -8.69
N ALA A 148 -12.44 -0.86 -8.84
CA ALA A 148 -11.15 -0.19 -8.89
C ALA A 148 -10.34 -0.48 -7.63
N LEU A 149 -10.93 -0.34 -6.43
CA LEU A 149 -10.30 -0.66 -5.16
C LEU A 149 -9.85 -2.13 -5.07
N ASN A 150 -10.67 -3.07 -5.56
CA ASN A 150 -10.32 -4.50 -5.59
C ASN A 150 -9.10 -4.77 -6.48
N ARG A 151 -9.12 -4.27 -7.73
CA ARG A 151 -8.04 -4.50 -8.69
C ARG A 151 -6.72 -3.89 -8.20
N THR A 152 -6.77 -2.69 -7.63
CA THR A 152 -5.57 -1.99 -7.16
C THR A 152 -5.02 -2.62 -5.89
N THR A 153 -5.88 -3.04 -4.97
CA THR A 153 -5.48 -3.84 -3.80
C THR A 153 -4.76 -5.12 -4.25
N GLN A 154 -5.24 -5.79 -5.30
CA GLN A 154 -4.56 -6.96 -5.87
C GLN A 154 -3.15 -6.64 -6.39
N VAL A 155 -2.98 -5.52 -7.08
CA VAL A 155 -1.66 -5.06 -7.57
C VAL A 155 -0.70 -4.76 -6.41
N ALA A 156 -1.22 -4.35 -5.26
CA ALA A 156 -0.44 -4.09 -4.04
C ALA A 156 -0.21 -5.32 -3.14
N ARG A 157 -0.58 -6.53 -3.57
CA ARG A 157 -0.30 -7.78 -2.84
C ARG A 157 1.15 -8.21 -3.00
N ASN A 158 2.06 -7.47 -2.39
CA ASN A 158 3.50 -7.68 -2.54
C ASN A 158 4.24 -7.49 -1.20
N THR A 159 5.54 -7.79 -1.19
CA THR A 159 6.34 -7.79 0.05
C THR A 159 6.78 -6.41 0.53
N GLY A 160 6.53 -5.34 -0.23
CA GLY A 160 7.00 -4.00 0.14
C GLY A 160 8.50 -3.77 0.08
N ALA A 161 9.28 -4.76 -0.39
CA ALA A 161 10.74 -4.80 -0.26
C ALA A 161 11.54 -4.14 -1.41
N SER A 162 10.88 -3.76 -2.50
CA SER A 162 11.50 -3.17 -3.69
C SER A 162 10.89 -1.81 -4.01
N ASP A 163 11.63 -0.96 -4.74
CA ASP A 163 11.13 0.34 -5.19
C ASP A 163 9.78 0.22 -5.92
N ARG A 164 9.62 -0.84 -6.75
CA ARG A 164 8.35 -1.21 -7.41
C ARG A 164 7.24 -1.46 -6.40
N HIS A 165 7.48 -2.36 -5.46
CA HIS A 165 6.50 -2.75 -4.44
C HIS A 165 6.04 -1.54 -3.61
N ARG A 166 6.98 -0.65 -3.29
CA ARG A 166 6.69 0.53 -2.47
C ARG A 166 5.89 1.58 -3.19
N ALA A 167 6.17 1.82 -4.47
CA ALA A 167 5.35 2.72 -5.26
C ALA A 167 3.92 2.18 -5.41
N LEU A 168 3.77 0.88 -5.67
CA LEU A 168 2.45 0.25 -5.75
C LEU A 168 1.70 0.31 -4.42
N ASN A 169 2.37 0.00 -3.31
CA ASN A 169 1.75 0.05 -1.98
C ASN A 169 1.41 1.50 -1.58
N TYR A 170 2.23 2.47 -1.95
CA TYR A 170 1.93 3.88 -1.70
C TYR A 170 0.67 4.34 -2.47
N LEU A 171 0.53 3.96 -3.75
CA LEU A 171 -0.62 4.34 -4.58
C LEU A 171 -1.89 3.56 -4.23
N ALA A 172 -1.77 2.31 -3.80
CA ALA A 172 -2.89 1.48 -3.36
C ALA A 172 -3.36 1.79 -1.93
N VAL A 173 -2.88 2.88 -1.36
CA VAL A 173 -3.27 3.33 -0.03
C VAL A 173 -4.02 4.65 -0.17
N ASN A 174 -4.96 4.93 0.74
CA ASN A 174 -5.92 6.04 0.66
C ASN A 174 -5.29 7.46 0.56
N ASN A 175 -3.97 7.58 0.54
CA ASN A 175 -3.29 8.85 0.35
C ASN A 175 -3.32 9.35 -1.11
N TYR A 176 -3.89 8.59 -2.05
CA TYR A 176 -4.13 9.08 -3.41
C TYR A 176 -5.50 8.68 -3.98
N PRO A 177 -6.61 9.29 -3.51
CA PRO A 177 -7.97 9.03 -3.99
C PRO A 177 -8.12 9.13 -5.51
N GLU A 178 -7.40 10.09 -6.09
CA GLU A 178 -7.34 10.36 -7.52
C GLU A 178 -7.04 9.12 -8.37
N PHE A 179 -6.22 8.20 -7.86
CA PHE A 179 -5.92 6.96 -8.56
C PHE A 179 -7.15 6.09 -8.75
N TYR A 180 -7.93 5.85 -7.69
CA TYR A 180 -9.14 5.03 -7.76
C TYR A 180 -10.20 5.68 -8.62
N LEU A 181 -10.38 6.99 -8.46
CA LEU A 181 -11.37 7.77 -9.19
C LEU A 181 -11.06 7.81 -10.69
N ASN A 182 -9.80 8.07 -11.05
CA ASN A 182 -9.39 8.09 -12.45
C ASN A 182 -9.39 6.69 -13.08
N ALA A 183 -9.03 5.64 -12.32
CA ALA A 183 -9.14 4.28 -12.82
C ALA A 183 -10.61 3.88 -13.07
N ALA A 184 -11.53 4.22 -12.16
CA ALA A 184 -12.95 3.95 -12.34
C ALA A 184 -13.54 4.74 -13.53
N ASP A 185 -13.14 6.00 -13.70
CA ASP A 185 -13.55 6.83 -14.84
C ASP A 185 -12.97 6.35 -16.18
N GLU A 186 -11.72 5.89 -16.22
CA GLU A 186 -11.11 5.34 -17.43
C GLU A 186 -11.74 4.00 -17.86
N CYS A 187 -12.19 3.19 -16.91
CA CYS A 187 -12.89 1.94 -17.19
C CYS A 187 -14.38 2.15 -17.55
N HIS A 188 -15.09 3.03 -16.83
CA HIS A 188 -16.56 3.07 -16.84
C HIS A 188 -17.19 4.47 -16.94
N GLY A 189 -16.39 5.52 -16.99
CA GLY A 189 -16.87 6.89 -17.07
C GLY A 189 -17.57 7.20 -18.39
N THR A 190 -18.38 8.25 -18.39
CA THR A 190 -19.08 8.77 -19.58
C THR A 190 -18.60 10.18 -19.86
N PRO A 191 -17.55 10.35 -20.70
CA PRO A 191 -17.05 11.67 -21.04
C PRO A 191 -18.12 12.52 -21.76
N PRO A 192 -18.09 13.85 -21.65
CA PRO A 192 -19.05 14.72 -22.34
C PRO A 192 -19.06 14.48 -23.84
N GLY A 193 -20.24 14.19 -24.40
CA GLY A 193 -20.43 13.97 -25.83
C GLY A 193 -19.92 12.62 -26.35
N LEU A 194 -19.53 11.69 -25.49
CA LEU A 194 -19.07 10.34 -25.84
C LEU A 194 -19.93 9.27 -25.13
N PRO A 195 -20.02 8.05 -25.70
CA PRO A 195 -20.66 6.93 -24.99
C PRO A 195 -19.89 6.56 -23.73
N GLN A 196 -20.55 5.84 -22.84
CA GLN A 196 -19.92 5.26 -21.65
C GLN A 196 -18.75 4.36 -22.07
N ARG A 197 -17.62 4.49 -21.36
CA ARG A 197 -16.44 3.66 -21.59
C ARG A 197 -16.71 2.23 -21.15
N ASP A 198 -16.13 1.31 -21.91
CA ASP A 198 -16.07 -0.10 -21.59
C ASP A 198 -14.62 -0.55 -21.76
N ALA A 199 -13.83 -0.30 -20.72
CA ALA A 199 -12.42 -0.61 -20.68
C ALA A 199 -12.05 -1.30 -19.37
N PHE A 200 -10.87 -1.93 -19.35
CA PHE A 200 -10.34 -2.55 -18.15
C PHE A 200 -8.87 -2.21 -17.95
N LEU A 201 -8.45 -2.16 -16.68
CA LEU A 201 -7.03 -2.10 -16.34
C LEU A 201 -6.36 -3.39 -16.78
N SER A 202 -5.60 -3.30 -17.86
CA SER A 202 -4.97 -4.41 -18.58
C SER A 202 -3.49 -4.61 -18.20
N GLY A 203 -2.84 -3.59 -17.62
CA GLY A 203 -1.46 -3.69 -17.21
C GLY A 203 -1.04 -2.62 -16.21
N VAL A 204 -0.09 -2.99 -15.35
CA VAL A 204 0.62 -2.07 -14.46
C VAL A 204 2.12 -2.33 -14.57
N GLU A 205 2.82 -1.36 -15.13
CA GLU A 205 4.27 -1.37 -15.27
C GLU A 205 4.89 -0.38 -14.28
N VAL A 206 6.02 -0.74 -13.68
CA VAL A 206 6.80 0.22 -12.88
C VAL A 206 8.21 0.26 -13.43
N ARG A 207 8.64 1.45 -13.86
CA ARG A 207 9.99 1.68 -14.38
C ARG A 207 10.68 2.80 -13.61
N ARG A 208 12.01 2.77 -13.59
CA ARG A 208 12.78 3.92 -13.09
C ARG A 208 12.55 5.12 -13.98
N SER A 209 12.33 6.27 -13.36
CA SER A 209 12.14 7.51 -14.09
C SER A 209 13.47 8.02 -14.65
N ARG A 210 13.43 8.63 -15.84
CA ARG A 210 14.60 9.33 -16.42
C ARG A 210 15.07 10.51 -15.55
N GLN A 211 14.21 10.99 -14.65
CA GLN A 211 14.49 12.10 -13.73
C GLN A 211 15.06 11.63 -12.38
N SER A 212 15.41 10.35 -12.24
CA SER A 212 15.76 9.76 -10.95
C SER A 212 17.03 10.34 -10.32
N GLY A 213 18.02 10.83 -11.07
CA GLY A 213 19.24 11.42 -10.49
C GLY A 213 19.83 10.57 -9.35
N ALA A 214 20.17 11.20 -8.22
CA ALA A 214 20.58 10.53 -6.98
C ALA A 214 19.43 9.94 -6.15
N ARG A 215 18.18 10.25 -6.52
CA ARG A 215 16.97 9.74 -5.88
C ARG A 215 16.50 8.45 -6.53
N ARG A 216 15.57 7.76 -5.89
CA ARG A 216 14.86 6.59 -6.42
C ARG A 216 13.46 7.01 -6.81
N ILE A 217 13.30 7.47 -8.04
CA ILE A 217 12.03 7.94 -8.59
C ILE A 217 11.56 6.93 -9.62
N VAL A 218 10.30 6.50 -9.51
CA VAL A 218 9.69 5.53 -10.42
C VAL A 218 8.43 6.09 -11.06
N ASP A 219 8.24 5.74 -12.32
CA ASP A 219 6.99 5.94 -13.06
C ASP A 219 6.17 4.65 -12.93
N VAL A 220 4.98 4.76 -12.37
CA VAL A 220 3.96 3.68 -12.34
C VAL A 220 3.00 3.95 -13.50
N ILE A 221 3.03 3.10 -14.52
CA ILE A 221 2.23 3.23 -15.74
C ILE A 221 1.07 2.25 -15.69
N PHE A 222 -0.13 2.77 -15.87
CA PHE A 222 -1.38 2.03 -15.95
C PHE A 222 -1.83 1.99 -17.41
N ALA A 223 -2.14 0.79 -17.90
CA ALA A 223 -2.64 0.58 -19.26
C ALA A 223 -4.11 0.13 -19.20
N PHE A 224 -4.98 0.89 -19.85
CA PHE A 224 -6.41 0.61 -19.97
C PHE A 224 -6.71 0.19 -21.40
N THR A 225 -7.24 -1.01 -21.58
CA THR A 225 -7.62 -1.53 -22.90
C THR A 225 -9.13 -1.43 -23.05
N ASP A 226 -9.56 -0.80 -24.13
CA ASP A 226 -10.96 -0.70 -24.52
C ASP A 226 -11.46 -2.05 -25.08
N ASN A 227 -12.56 -2.58 -24.55
CA ASN A 227 -13.09 -3.90 -24.90
C ASN A 227 -13.61 -3.96 -26.35
N ASN A 228 -14.06 -2.83 -26.90
CA ASN A 228 -14.69 -2.78 -28.22
C ASN A 228 -13.67 -2.52 -29.34
N THR A 229 -12.65 -1.73 -29.05
CA THR A 229 -11.69 -1.25 -30.06
C THR A 229 -10.27 -1.81 -29.88
N SER A 230 -9.98 -2.45 -28.75
CA SER A 230 -8.63 -2.88 -28.35
C SER A 230 -7.61 -1.72 -28.28
N VAL A 231 -8.06 -0.46 -28.29
CA VAL A 231 -7.21 0.71 -28.13
C VAL A 231 -6.70 0.77 -26.69
N VAL A 232 -5.39 0.93 -26.53
CA VAL A 232 -4.74 1.04 -25.22
C VAL A 232 -4.46 2.50 -24.89
N ARG A 233 -5.06 2.99 -23.80
CA ARG A 233 -4.73 4.29 -23.20
C ARG A 233 -3.81 4.07 -22.01
N LYS A 234 -2.75 4.86 -21.92
CA LYS A 234 -1.78 4.77 -20.82
C LYS A 234 -1.75 6.06 -20.02
N PHE A 235 -1.68 5.90 -18.71
CA PHE A 235 -1.48 6.99 -17.76
C PHE A 235 -0.34 6.63 -16.83
N PHE A 236 0.33 7.61 -16.26
CA PHE A 236 1.35 7.37 -15.27
C PHE A 236 1.22 8.28 -14.06
N VAL A 237 1.73 7.79 -12.95
CA VAL A 237 1.97 8.54 -11.73
C VAL A 237 3.45 8.39 -11.39
N ARG A 238 4.09 9.48 -10.99
CA ARG A 238 5.50 9.45 -10.57
C ARG A 238 5.62 9.52 -9.07
N VAL A 239 6.36 8.59 -8.49
CA VAL A 239 6.53 8.45 -7.04
C VAL A 239 8.02 8.49 -6.71
N ASP A 240 8.39 9.33 -5.76
CA ASP A 240 9.71 9.28 -5.12
C ASP A 240 9.63 8.25 -3.99
N VAL A 241 10.44 7.20 -4.09
CA VAL A 241 10.58 6.13 -3.10
C VAL A 241 11.98 6.16 -2.49
N THR A 242 12.68 7.29 -2.48
CA THR A 242 14.03 7.37 -1.90
C THR A 242 13.99 7.15 -0.40
N GLU A 243 13.11 7.87 0.27
CA GLU A 243 13.02 7.87 1.72
C GLU A 243 11.97 6.90 2.22
N ARG A 244 11.91 6.73 3.55
CA ARG A 244 10.95 5.86 4.23
C ARG A 244 9.50 6.13 3.82
N PHE A 245 9.15 7.40 3.68
CA PHE A 245 7.80 7.86 3.33
C PHE A 245 7.78 8.29 1.86
N PRO A 246 7.21 7.48 0.96
CA PRO A 246 7.08 7.86 -0.43
C PRO A 246 6.17 9.08 -0.60
N PHE A 247 6.37 9.83 -1.68
CA PHE A 247 5.49 10.94 -2.03
C PHE A 247 5.35 11.09 -3.56
N LEU A 248 4.24 11.71 -3.98
CA LEU A 248 3.96 12.03 -5.37
C LEU A 248 4.90 13.12 -5.89
N VAL A 249 5.52 12.86 -7.03
CA VAL A 249 6.30 13.85 -7.79
C VAL A 249 5.48 14.39 -8.95
N THR A 250 4.75 13.52 -9.63
CA THR A 250 3.86 13.89 -10.75
C THR A 250 2.53 13.17 -10.53
N PRO A 251 1.41 13.91 -10.48
CA PRO A 251 0.10 13.29 -10.37
C PRO A 251 -0.26 12.55 -11.66
N TRP A 252 -1.36 11.81 -11.62
CA TRP A 252 -1.96 11.12 -12.75
C TRP A 252 -1.94 11.97 -14.02
N SER A 253 -1.17 11.51 -15.00
CA SER A 253 -0.92 12.21 -16.25
C SER A 253 -0.95 11.24 -17.43
N PRO A 254 -1.34 11.69 -18.64
CA PRO A 254 -1.24 10.87 -19.84
C PRO A 254 0.20 10.36 -20.05
N TYR A 255 0.33 9.09 -20.44
CA TYR A 255 1.62 8.49 -20.77
C TYR A 255 1.66 8.16 -22.26
N TYR A 256 2.75 8.57 -22.92
CA TYR A 256 2.99 8.28 -24.32
C TYR A 256 4.22 7.36 -24.43
N ASP A 257 4.09 6.26 -25.16
CA ASP A 257 5.25 5.43 -25.48
C ASP A 257 6.19 6.22 -26.40
N HIS A 258 7.46 6.27 -26.02
CA HIS A 258 8.52 6.77 -26.89
C HIS A 258 9.35 5.57 -27.32
N SER A 259 9.30 5.27 -28.62
CA SER A 259 10.14 4.28 -29.30
C SER A 259 11.61 4.66 -29.26
#